data_AF-A0A7S6MAQ2-F1
#
_entry.id   AF-A0A7S6MAQ2-F1
#
_cell.length_a   1.000
_cell.length_b   1.000
_cell.length_c   1.000
_cell.angle_alpha   90.00
_cell.angle_beta   90.00
_cell.angle_gamma   90.00
#
_symmetry.space_group_name_H-M   'P 1'
#
loop_
_entity.id
_entity.type
_entity.pdbx_description
1 polymer ?
#
loop_
_entity_poly.entity_id
_entity_poly.type
_entity_poly.pdbx_seq_one_letter_code
_entity_poly.pdbx_strand_id
1 'polypeptide(L)'
;MPDRRLGWLPLGTMALASVAATLTLAGCGEDPPPPVVINNTPPPPPPPPPPPSVDQLRAEMNIDERVKVDRLTTNNPQEVRAMLRFFDAWVKGDANTVREMLRPEEQAALDDLLASGQWQRGVAGISEVHIVTGSNPQITGVSTGAGALAVLAIFTVDDEFEPTLWYMDYSVDGPEFVSAPTPPDILQRISGDDMIAAWHKIIEEEIARASQPDVDITVPQTVLEQRGGPGGDPNAPPGPGPGSPPGPGPGAPPGPGGNPPGGPGPGVPL
;
A
#
# COMPACT_ATOMS: atom_id res chain seq x y z
N MET A 1 30.44 -28.29 17.07
CA MET A 1 31.29 -27.61 18.08
C MET A 1 30.99 -26.12 17.99
N PRO A 2 30.46 -25.49 19.06
CA PRO A 2 30.13 -24.07 19.05
C PRO A 2 31.35 -23.26 19.47
N ASP A 3 31.60 -22.15 18.77
CA ASP A 3 32.63 -21.19 19.16
C ASP A 3 31.98 -19.92 19.69
N ARG A 4 32.40 -19.55 20.90
CA ARG A 4 31.93 -18.42 21.69
C ARG A 4 32.54 -17.13 21.14
N ARG A 5 31.76 -16.06 21.02
CA ARG A 5 32.32 -14.70 21.07
C ARG A 5 31.59 -13.83 22.07
N LEU A 6 32.39 -13.44 23.06
CA LEU A 6 32.13 -12.60 24.21
C LEU A 6 32.86 -11.27 23.92
N GLY A 7 32.19 -10.13 24.09
CA GLY A 7 32.80 -8.80 24.19
C GLY A 7 31.79 -7.87 24.86
N TRP A 8 32.01 -7.42 26.12
CA TRP A 8 32.74 -6.19 26.54
C TRP A 8 32.05 -4.93 26.00
N LEU A 9 31.66 -3.89 26.75
CA LEU A 9 31.92 -3.28 28.08
C LEU A 9 30.82 -2.16 28.26
N PRO A 10 30.79 -1.26 29.27
CA PRO A 10 31.45 -1.21 30.57
C PRO A 10 30.53 -0.90 31.78
N LEU A 11 31.13 -1.07 32.96
CA LEU A 11 30.76 -0.55 34.27
C LEU A 11 30.58 0.98 34.30
N GLY A 12 29.56 1.44 35.02
CA GLY A 12 29.42 2.80 35.55
C GLY A 12 29.04 2.75 37.03
N THR A 13 29.90 3.33 37.85
CA THR A 13 29.98 3.22 39.32
C THR A 13 29.35 4.43 40.01
N MET A 14 28.63 4.25 41.13
CA MET A 14 28.61 5.10 42.35
C MET A 14 27.53 4.54 43.32
N ALA A 15 27.83 3.95 44.49
CA ALA A 15 28.41 4.52 45.73
C ALA A 15 27.46 5.61 46.30
N LEU A 16 26.96 5.64 47.54
CA LEU A 16 27.46 5.34 48.89
C LEU A 16 26.20 5.38 49.81
N ALA A 17 25.92 4.42 50.69
CA ALA A 17 26.32 4.32 52.11
C ALA A 17 25.41 5.01 53.15
N SER A 18 25.34 4.33 54.31
CA SER A 18 25.07 4.83 55.67
C SER A 18 23.61 4.82 56.14
N VAL A 19 23.25 4.49 57.40
CA VAL A 19 23.92 3.94 58.60
C VAL A 19 22.78 3.41 59.49
N ALA A 20 22.97 2.25 60.12
CA ALA A 20 22.10 1.76 61.20
C ALA A 20 22.82 1.96 62.54
N ALA A 21 22.17 2.62 63.51
CA ALA A 21 22.61 2.66 64.90
C ALA A 21 21.39 2.75 65.84
N THR A 22 21.46 1.98 66.91
CA THR A 22 20.39 1.60 67.85
C THR A 22 20.40 2.39 69.17
N LEU A 23 19.25 2.32 69.86
CA LEU A 23 19.00 2.36 71.32
C LEU A 23 18.77 3.69 72.08
N THR A 24 17.47 3.93 72.34
CA THR A 24 16.77 4.23 73.62
C THR A 24 17.41 5.07 74.73
N LEU A 25 16.68 6.13 75.17
CA LEU A 25 16.45 6.45 76.58
C LEU A 25 15.18 7.31 76.79
N ALA A 26 14.55 7.05 77.96
CA ALA A 26 13.25 7.45 78.51
C ALA A 26 12.83 8.93 78.50
N GLY A 27 11.52 9.18 78.58
CA GLY A 27 10.98 10.42 79.19
C GLY A 27 9.56 10.83 78.78
N CYS A 28 8.62 10.69 79.73
CA CYS A 28 7.38 11.45 79.98
C CYS A 28 6.57 12.11 78.84
N GLY A 29 5.25 11.88 78.88
CA GLY A 29 4.25 12.94 78.65
C GLY A 29 3.29 12.69 77.49
N GLU A 30 2.00 12.76 77.82
CA GLU A 30 0.80 12.79 76.98
C GLU A 30 0.59 11.73 75.88
N ASP A 31 -0.52 10.99 76.02
CA ASP A 31 -1.21 10.31 74.91
C ASP A 31 -1.43 11.31 73.75
N PRO A 32 -0.88 11.07 72.55
CA PRO A 32 -1.19 11.89 71.40
C PRO A 32 -2.67 11.71 71.04
N PRO A 33 -3.41 12.80 70.75
CA PRO A 33 -4.79 12.67 70.28
C PRO A 33 -4.80 11.77 69.04
N PRO A 34 -5.83 10.90 68.89
CA PRO A 34 -5.89 9.96 67.79
C PRO A 34 -5.69 10.72 66.49
N PRO A 35 -4.81 10.24 65.58
CA PRO A 35 -4.58 10.91 64.32
C PRO A 35 -5.92 11.05 63.61
N VAL A 36 -6.34 12.29 63.39
CA VAL A 36 -7.40 12.57 62.42
C VAL A 36 -6.85 12.05 61.11
N VAL A 37 -7.33 10.88 60.68
CA VAL A 37 -7.08 10.36 59.34
C VAL A 37 -7.80 11.33 58.41
N ILE A 38 -7.11 12.41 58.03
CA ILE A 38 -7.52 13.20 56.89
C ILE A 38 -7.34 12.24 55.73
N ASN A 39 -8.45 11.67 55.28
CA ASN A 39 -8.49 10.81 54.12
C ASN A 39 -8.21 11.68 52.90
N ASN A 40 -6.93 12.00 52.68
CA ASN A 40 -6.42 12.70 51.51
C ASN A 40 -6.37 11.72 50.34
N THR A 41 -7.46 11.01 50.06
CA THR A 41 -7.58 10.31 48.79
C THR A 41 -7.71 11.41 47.74
N PRO A 42 -6.75 11.57 46.82
CA PRO A 42 -6.88 12.53 45.74
C PRO A 42 -8.18 12.23 45.01
N PRO A 43 -8.97 13.27 44.62
CA PRO A 43 -10.15 13.04 43.82
C PRO A 43 -9.77 12.19 42.61
N PRO A 44 -10.60 11.21 42.22
CA PRO A 44 -10.31 10.36 41.07
C PRO A 44 -10.03 11.26 39.86
N PRO A 45 -9.01 10.95 39.04
CA PRO A 45 -8.70 11.73 37.87
C PRO A 45 -9.96 11.84 37.00
N PRO A 46 -10.24 13.02 36.42
CA PRO A 46 -11.39 13.19 35.55
C PRO A 46 -11.32 12.18 34.40
N PRO A 47 -12.46 11.65 33.94
CA PRO A 47 -12.49 10.72 32.82
C PRO A 47 -11.86 11.37 31.58
N PRO A 48 -11.14 10.60 30.74
CA PRO A 48 -10.57 11.10 29.50
C PRO A 48 -11.66 11.74 28.62
N PRO A 49 -11.36 12.85 27.92
CA PRO A 49 -12.29 13.43 26.97
C PRO A 49 -12.63 12.41 25.86
N PRO A 50 -13.87 12.45 25.32
CA PRO A 50 -14.24 11.60 24.20
C PRO A 50 -13.34 11.89 22.97
N PRO A 51 -13.13 10.90 22.10
CA PRO A 51 -12.41 11.12 20.85
C PRO A 51 -13.13 12.18 19.99
N PRO A 52 -12.38 12.98 19.22
CA PRO A 52 -12.97 13.99 18.35
C PRO A 52 -13.84 13.36 17.26
N SER A 53 -14.89 14.06 16.84
CA SER A 53 -15.73 13.63 15.71
C SER A 53 -15.03 13.84 14.36
N VAL A 54 -15.50 13.18 13.32
CA VAL A 54 -14.98 13.38 11.95
C VAL A 54 -15.07 14.84 11.52
N ASP A 55 -16.18 15.51 11.79
CA ASP A 55 -16.36 16.93 11.45
C ASP A 55 -15.39 17.85 12.20
N GLN A 56 -15.10 17.54 13.45
CA GLN A 56 -14.09 18.27 14.22
C GLN A 56 -12.70 18.09 13.61
N LEU A 57 -12.34 16.86 13.23
CA LEU A 57 -11.06 16.56 12.57
C LEU A 57 -10.96 17.25 11.20
N ARG A 58 -12.05 17.24 10.41
CA ARG A 58 -12.09 17.92 9.10
C ARG A 58 -11.89 19.43 9.25
N ALA A 59 -12.53 20.04 10.25
CA ALA A 59 -12.36 21.45 10.55
C ALA A 59 -10.95 21.77 11.07
N GLU A 60 -10.40 20.95 11.97
CA GLU A 60 -9.05 21.09 12.52
C GLU A 60 -7.99 21.10 11.40
N MET A 61 -8.14 20.21 10.42
CA MET A 61 -7.17 20.00 9.34
C MET A 61 -7.46 20.82 8.07
N ASN A 62 -8.57 21.57 8.04
CA ASN A 62 -9.03 22.30 6.85
C ASN A 62 -9.16 21.38 5.61
N ILE A 63 -9.85 20.25 5.81
CA ILE A 63 -10.13 19.27 4.76
C ILE A 63 -11.11 19.85 3.74
N ASP A 64 -10.81 19.63 2.47
CA ASP A 64 -11.64 20.05 1.35
C ASP A 64 -13.07 19.50 1.47
N GLU A 65 -14.06 20.32 1.07
CA GLU A 65 -15.46 19.95 1.19
C GLU A 65 -15.86 18.78 0.29
N ARG A 66 -15.10 18.53 -0.79
CA ARG A 66 -15.28 17.41 -1.72
C ARG A 66 -15.01 16.05 -1.08
N VAL A 67 -14.32 16.01 0.06
CA VAL A 67 -14.09 14.76 0.81
C VAL A 67 -15.28 14.47 1.72
N LYS A 68 -16.05 13.42 1.41
CA LYS A 68 -17.18 12.93 2.20
C LYS A 68 -16.85 11.61 2.87
N VAL A 69 -17.22 11.47 4.14
CA VAL A 69 -17.11 10.21 4.88
C VAL A 69 -18.52 9.69 5.14
N ASP A 70 -18.94 8.67 4.40
CA ASP A 70 -20.29 8.14 4.46
C ASP A 70 -20.44 7.08 5.55
N ARG A 71 -19.38 6.28 5.76
CA ARG A 71 -19.34 5.24 6.79
C ARG A 71 -17.94 5.11 7.37
N LEU A 72 -17.86 5.15 8.71
CA LEU A 72 -16.63 4.96 9.47
C LEU A 72 -16.76 3.77 10.42
N THR A 73 -15.76 2.90 10.42
CA THR A 73 -15.68 1.67 11.23
C THR A 73 -14.57 1.73 12.29
N THR A 74 -13.57 2.59 12.11
CA THR A 74 -12.52 2.84 13.11
C THR A 74 -12.94 3.95 14.07
N ASN A 75 -12.52 3.84 15.33
CA ASN A 75 -12.64 4.90 16.34
C ASN A 75 -11.27 5.54 16.67
N ASN A 76 -10.20 5.18 15.96
CA ASN A 76 -8.86 5.72 16.18
C ASN A 76 -8.71 7.07 15.45
N PRO A 77 -8.56 8.20 16.19
CA PRO A 77 -8.47 9.50 15.55
C PRO A 77 -7.25 9.67 14.63
N GLN A 78 -6.15 8.93 14.86
CA GLN A 78 -4.96 9.03 14.00
C GLN A 78 -5.19 8.39 12.64
N GLU A 79 -5.88 7.25 12.60
CA GLU A 79 -6.30 6.61 11.35
C GLU A 79 -7.26 7.51 10.57
N VAL A 80 -8.22 8.14 11.26
CA VAL A 80 -9.16 9.07 10.62
C VAL A 80 -8.42 10.29 10.05
N ARG A 81 -7.47 10.87 10.79
CA ARG A 81 -6.65 11.99 10.29
C ARG A 81 -5.82 11.59 9.07
N ALA A 82 -5.17 10.43 9.11
CA ALA A 82 -4.39 9.92 7.98
C ALA A 82 -5.27 9.74 6.74
N MET A 83 -6.40 9.06 6.88
CA MET A 83 -7.39 8.88 5.82
C MET A 83 -7.83 10.23 5.22
N LEU A 84 -8.24 11.17 6.08
CA LEU A 84 -8.67 12.50 5.62
C LEU A 84 -7.55 13.24 4.89
N ARG A 85 -6.31 13.24 5.41
CA ARG A 85 -5.14 13.87 4.76
C ARG A 85 -4.87 13.28 3.39
N PHE A 86 -4.95 11.95 3.26
CA PHE A 86 -4.67 11.26 2.00
C PHE A 86 -5.65 11.69 0.90
N PHE A 87 -6.96 11.63 1.17
CA PHE A 87 -7.97 11.99 0.17
C PHE A 87 -8.09 13.50 -0.06
N ASP A 88 -7.79 14.32 0.95
CA ASP A 88 -7.65 15.76 0.79
C ASP A 88 -6.52 16.11 -0.20
N ALA A 89 -5.40 15.38 -0.14
CA ALA A 89 -4.29 15.57 -1.07
C ALA A 89 -4.66 15.19 -2.51
N TRP A 90 -5.43 14.12 -2.71
CA TRP A 90 -5.97 13.75 -4.03
C TRP A 90 -6.84 14.86 -4.63
N VAL A 91 -7.84 15.33 -3.90
CA VAL A 91 -8.77 16.36 -4.42
C VAL A 91 -8.07 17.70 -4.65
N LYS A 92 -7.04 18.03 -3.86
CA LYS A 92 -6.21 19.24 -4.03
C LYS A 92 -5.12 19.08 -5.11
N GLY A 93 -4.93 17.87 -5.64
CA GLY A 93 -3.84 17.57 -6.58
C GLY A 93 -2.44 17.66 -5.98
N ASP A 94 -2.31 17.55 -4.64
CA ASP A 94 -1.03 17.57 -3.92
C ASP A 94 -0.32 16.21 -4.03
N ALA A 95 0.37 16.03 -5.15
CA ALA A 95 1.12 14.82 -5.44
C ALA A 95 2.19 14.50 -4.38
N ASN A 96 2.78 15.52 -3.73
CA ASN A 96 3.83 15.29 -2.74
C ASN A 96 3.26 14.59 -1.51
N THR A 97 2.15 15.10 -0.97
CA THR A 97 1.47 14.46 0.17
C THR A 97 0.96 13.08 -0.19
N VAL A 98 0.38 12.88 -1.37
CA VAL A 98 -0.04 11.54 -1.81
C VAL A 98 1.16 10.60 -1.86
N ARG A 99 2.26 11.01 -2.51
CA ARG A 99 3.48 10.21 -2.62
C ARG A 99 4.07 9.83 -1.27
N GLU A 100 4.12 10.74 -0.30
CA GLU A 100 4.62 10.49 1.05
C GLU A 100 3.83 9.41 1.81
N MET A 101 2.54 9.28 1.49
CA MET A 101 1.62 8.35 2.15
C MET A 101 1.46 7.03 1.39
N LEU A 102 2.03 6.90 0.19
CA LEU A 102 2.02 5.68 -0.60
C LEU A 102 3.21 4.79 -0.22
N ARG A 103 3.02 3.47 -0.31
CA ARG A 103 4.13 2.51 -0.27
C ARG A 103 5.08 2.68 -1.46
N PRO A 104 6.36 2.26 -1.37
CA PRO A 104 7.35 2.46 -2.42
C PRO A 104 6.90 1.96 -3.81
N GLU A 105 6.19 0.84 -3.89
CA GLU A 105 5.65 0.30 -5.13
C GLU A 105 4.64 1.24 -5.80
N GLU A 106 3.78 1.90 -5.03
CA GLU A 106 2.77 2.85 -5.52
C GLU A 106 3.39 4.23 -5.80
N GLN A 107 4.45 4.61 -5.07
CA GLN A 107 5.21 5.83 -5.37
C GLN A 107 5.79 5.80 -6.78
N ALA A 108 6.28 4.65 -7.24
CA ALA A 108 6.81 4.51 -8.59
C ALA A 108 5.71 4.72 -9.66
N ALA A 109 4.52 4.17 -9.43
CA ALA A 109 3.37 4.37 -10.33
C ALA A 109 2.95 5.85 -10.37
N LEU A 110 2.94 6.53 -9.22
CA LEU A 110 2.67 7.97 -9.15
C LEU A 110 3.75 8.78 -9.87
N ASP A 111 5.02 8.44 -9.70
CA ASP A 111 6.14 9.11 -10.38
C ASP A 111 6.00 9.02 -11.92
N ASP A 112 5.54 7.88 -12.45
CA ASP A 112 5.24 7.71 -13.88
C ASP A 112 4.03 8.55 -14.34
N LEU A 113 2.99 8.66 -13.52
CA LEU A 113 1.83 9.53 -13.79
C LEU A 113 2.22 11.01 -13.81
N LEU A 114 3.14 11.43 -12.94
CA LEU A 114 3.68 12.78 -12.91
C LEU A 114 4.54 13.06 -14.15
N ALA A 115 5.44 12.15 -14.50
CA ALA A 115 6.32 12.28 -15.66
C ALA A 115 5.54 12.36 -17.00
N SER A 116 4.43 11.63 -17.10
CA SER A 116 3.56 11.62 -18.28
C SER A 116 2.51 12.76 -18.30
N GLY A 117 2.42 13.54 -17.21
CA GLY A 117 1.39 14.57 -17.02
C GLY A 117 -0.02 14.01 -16.86
N GLN A 118 -0.18 12.70 -16.67
CA GLN A 118 -1.48 12.06 -16.44
C GLN A 118 -2.03 12.38 -15.05
N TRP A 119 -1.16 12.57 -14.05
CA TRP A 119 -1.57 12.99 -12.69
C TRP A 119 -2.48 14.22 -12.74
N GLN A 120 -2.02 15.29 -13.38
CA GLN A 120 -2.74 16.56 -13.40
C GLN A 120 -4.10 16.43 -14.10
N ARG A 121 -4.18 15.60 -15.15
CA ARG A 121 -5.45 15.34 -15.85
C ARG A 121 -6.42 14.55 -14.97
N GLY A 122 -5.93 13.50 -14.31
CA GLY A 122 -6.74 12.64 -13.45
C GLY A 122 -7.32 13.39 -12.25
N VAL A 123 -6.54 14.27 -11.61
CA VAL A 123 -7.01 14.98 -10.41
C VAL A 123 -7.81 16.25 -10.69
N ALA A 124 -7.68 16.84 -11.89
CA ALA A 124 -8.38 18.08 -12.24
C ALA A 124 -9.91 17.91 -12.34
N GLY A 125 -10.37 16.72 -12.75
CA GLY A 125 -11.79 16.41 -12.90
C GLY A 125 -12.49 15.98 -11.61
N ILE A 126 -11.77 15.84 -10.48
CA ILE A 126 -12.34 15.33 -9.24
C ILE A 126 -13.30 16.36 -8.63
N SER A 127 -14.60 16.07 -8.70
CA SER A 127 -15.66 16.88 -8.11
C SER A 127 -16.06 16.41 -6.72
N GLU A 128 -15.90 15.13 -6.40
CA GLU A 128 -16.22 14.56 -5.09
C GLU A 128 -15.44 13.27 -4.83
N VAL A 129 -15.23 12.94 -3.56
CA VAL A 129 -14.79 11.61 -3.13
C VAL A 129 -15.62 11.15 -1.94
N HIS A 130 -16.28 10.01 -2.10
CA HIS A 130 -17.05 9.35 -1.04
C HIS A 130 -16.24 8.23 -0.42
N ILE A 131 -16.12 8.26 0.90
CA ILE A 131 -15.28 7.34 1.67
C ILE A 131 -16.15 6.44 2.54
N VAL A 132 -15.94 5.14 2.37
CA VAL A 132 -16.51 4.08 3.20
C VAL A 132 -15.35 3.26 3.76
N THR A 133 -15.31 3.07 5.08
CA THR A 133 -14.31 2.18 5.69
C THR A 133 -14.89 0.81 6.05
N GLY A 134 -13.99 -0.15 6.22
CA GLY A 134 -14.29 -1.53 6.59
C GLY A 134 -13.04 -2.26 7.07
N SER A 135 -13.18 -3.56 7.30
CA SER A 135 -12.07 -4.41 7.72
C SER A 135 -11.41 -5.08 6.51
N ASN A 136 -10.09 -5.16 6.51
CA ASN A 136 -9.37 -6.06 5.61
C ASN A 136 -9.37 -7.48 6.23
N PRO A 137 -9.99 -8.49 5.60
CA PRO A 137 -10.03 -9.86 6.11
C PRO A 137 -8.68 -10.60 6.01
N GLN A 138 -7.61 -9.91 5.62
CA GLN A 138 -6.27 -10.46 5.36
C GLN A 138 -6.29 -11.36 4.11
N ILE A 139 -6.21 -10.73 2.93
CA ILE A 139 -6.20 -11.45 1.65
C ILE A 139 -4.82 -12.07 1.40
N THR A 140 -4.79 -13.37 1.09
CA THR A 140 -3.56 -14.07 0.70
C THR A 140 -3.03 -13.48 -0.61
N GLY A 141 -1.77 -13.05 -0.65
CA GLY A 141 -1.14 -12.45 -1.84
C GLY A 141 -1.11 -10.92 -1.88
N VAL A 142 -1.75 -10.25 -0.92
CA VAL A 142 -1.62 -8.79 -0.71
C VAL A 142 -0.80 -8.57 0.56
N SER A 143 0.33 -7.85 0.47
CA SER A 143 1.27 -7.65 1.59
C SER A 143 0.79 -6.63 2.62
N THR A 144 -0.49 -6.64 2.97
CA THR A 144 -1.03 -5.78 4.02
C THR A 144 -0.91 -6.46 5.37
N GLY A 145 -0.48 -5.72 6.39
CA GLY A 145 -0.48 -6.23 7.76
C GLY A 145 -1.88 -6.70 8.17
N ALA A 146 -1.95 -7.76 8.98
CA ALA A 146 -3.21 -8.16 9.60
C ALA A 146 -3.79 -6.97 10.37
N GLY A 147 -5.06 -6.61 10.10
CA GLY A 147 -5.73 -5.48 10.76
C GLY A 147 -5.61 -4.12 10.07
N ALA A 148 -5.06 -4.04 8.85
CA ALA A 148 -5.11 -2.82 8.05
C ALA A 148 -6.55 -2.34 7.82
N LEU A 149 -6.78 -1.03 7.87
CA LEU A 149 -8.08 -0.43 7.60
C LEU A 149 -8.33 -0.49 6.09
N ALA A 150 -9.44 -1.10 5.68
CA ALA A 150 -9.89 -1.04 4.30
C ALA A 150 -10.67 0.25 4.08
N VAL A 151 -10.31 1.01 3.05
CA VAL A 151 -10.91 2.30 2.71
C VAL A 151 -11.33 2.29 1.24
N LEU A 152 -12.63 2.16 0.99
CA LEU A 152 -13.19 2.33 -0.35
C LEU A 152 -13.41 3.82 -0.59
N ALA A 153 -12.71 4.34 -1.58
CA ALA A 153 -12.92 5.69 -2.09
C ALA A 153 -13.61 5.61 -3.44
N ILE A 154 -14.73 6.31 -3.60
CA ILE A 154 -15.44 6.43 -4.87
C ILE A 154 -15.26 7.88 -5.31
N PHE A 155 -14.40 8.09 -6.30
CA PHE A 155 -14.17 9.39 -6.89
C PHE A 155 -15.24 9.66 -7.94
N THR A 156 -15.78 10.89 -7.96
CA THR A 156 -16.53 11.40 -9.10
C THR A 156 -15.56 12.25 -9.93
N VAL A 157 -15.24 11.79 -11.14
CA VAL A 157 -14.29 12.44 -12.06
C VAL A 157 -15.01 12.69 -13.38
N ASP A 158 -15.17 13.94 -13.78
CA ASP A 158 -15.84 14.32 -15.04
C ASP A 158 -17.22 13.63 -15.21
N ASP A 159 -18.01 13.58 -14.12
CA ASP A 159 -19.34 12.93 -14.01
C ASP A 159 -19.34 11.38 -14.09
N GLU A 160 -18.17 10.74 -14.07
CA GLU A 160 -18.01 9.28 -13.99
C GLU A 160 -17.54 8.84 -12.59
N PHE A 161 -17.89 7.61 -12.19
CA PHE A 161 -17.50 7.05 -10.90
C PHE A 161 -16.28 6.14 -11.04
N GLU A 162 -15.23 6.46 -10.31
CA GLU A 162 -13.96 5.75 -10.30
C GLU A 162 -13.68 5.22 -8.88
N PRO A 163 -14.02 3.95 -8.58
CA PRO A 163 -13.77 3.41 -7.27
C PRO A 163 -12.35 2.87 -7.14
N THR A 164 -11.73 3.13 -6.01
CA THR A 164 -10.47 2.51 -5.61
C THR A 164 -10.56 2.05 -4.17
N LEU A 165 -10.33 0.76 -3.95
CA LEU A 165 -10.17 0.22 -2.61
C LEU A 165 -8.71 0.37 -2.19
N TRP A 166 -8.49 0.94 -1.01
CA TRP A 166 -7.18 1.14 -0.41
C TRP A 166 -7.07 0.35 0.89
N TYR A 167 -5.85 -0.08 1.20
CA TYR A 167 -5.50 -0.59 2.51
C TYR A 167 -4.55 0.39 3.18
N MET A 168 -4.95 0.89 4.34
CA MET A 168 -4.12 1.76 5.17
C MET A 168 -3.54 0.94 6.33
N ASP A 169 -2.22 0.89 6.37
CA ASP A 169 -1.48 0.47 7.55
C ASP A 169 -1.04 1.72 8.33
N TYR A 170 -1.03 1.65 9.65
CA TYR A 170 -0.55 2.72 10.51
C TYR A 170 0.59 2.17 11.36
N SER A 171 1.82 2.39 10.91
CA SER A 171 3.02 1.92 11.58
C SER A 171 3.68 3.03 12.41
N VAL A 172 4.82 2.71 13.04
CA VAL A 172 5.65 3.70 13.74
C VAL A 172 6.23 4.77 12.80
N ASP A 173 6.39 4.44 11.52
CA ASP A 173 6.96 5.33 10.50
C ASP A 173 5.90 6.23 9.85
N GLY A 174 4.62 6.02 10.19
CA GLY A 174 3.48 6.78 9.70
C GLY A 174 2.43 5.93 8.98
N PRO A 175 1.37 6.56 8.47
CA PRO A 175 0.37 5.90 7.66
C PRO A 175 0.89 5.59 6.25
N GLU A 176 0.67 4.37 5.80
CA GLU A 176 0.99 3.93 4.44
C GLU A 176 -0.26 3.37 3.75
N PHE A 177 -0.46 3.76 2.50
CA PHE A 177 -1.54 3.32 1.64
C PHE A 177 -0.99 2.46 0.52
N VAL A 178 -1.72 1.39 0.23
CA VAL A 178 -1.55 0.56 -0.97
C VAL A 178 -2.90 0.29 -1.59
N SER A 179 -2.99 0.33 -2.92
CA SER A 179 -4.25 0.02 -3.60
C SER A 179 -4.51 -1.48 -3.58
N ALA A 180 -5.77 -1.86 -3.45
CA ALA A 180 -6.20 -3.21 -3.79
C ALA A 180 -6.22 -3.34 -5.32
N PRO A 181 -6.00 -4.54 -5.87
CA PRO A 181 -6.31 -4.82 -7.26
C PRO A 181 -7.74 -4.37 -7.59
N THR A 182 -7.89 -3.71 -8.73
CA THR A 182 -9.19 -3.27 -9.27
C THR A 182 -9.56 -4.13 -10.48
N PRO A 183 -10.44 -5.13 -10.30
CA PRO A 183 -10.96 -5.91 -11.40
C PRO A 183 -11.68 -5.04 -12.44
N PRO A 184 -11.70 -5.43 -13.73
CA PRO A 184 -12.54 -4.78 -14.72
C PRO A 184 -14.01 -4.78 -14.29
N ASP A 185 -14.69 -3.68 -14.60
CA ASP A 185 -16.12 -3.48 -14.36
C ASP A 185 -16.54 -3.64 -12.89
N ILE A 186 -15.65 -3.34 -11.94
CA ILE A 186 -15.88 -3.60 -10.51
C ILE A 186 -17.18 -2.99 -9.99
N LEU A 187 -17.54 -1.77 -10.41
CA LEU A 187 -18.81 -1.12 -10.02
C LEU A 187 -20.05 -1.91 -10.44
N GLN A 188 -19.99 -2.60 -11.57
CA GLN A 188 -21.11 -3.41 -12.06
C GLN A 188 -21.22 -4.75 -11.33
N ARG A 189 -20.15 -5.16 -10.64
CA ARG A 189 -20.00 -6.46 -10.00
C ARG A 189 -20.21 -6.39 -8.49
N ILE A 190 -19.85 -5.28 -7.86
CA ILE A 190 -20.14 -5.04 -6.44
C ILE A 190 -21.64 -4.76 -6.25
N SER A 191 -22.25 -5.43 -5.29
CA SER A 191 -23.66 -5.26 -4.95
C SER A 191 -23.89 -5.57 -3.46
N GLY A 192 -25.00 -5.07 -2.92
CA GLY A 192 -25.35 -5.22 -1.51
C GLY A 192 -24.80 -4.12 -0.60
N ASP A 193 -25.02 -4.29 0.70
CA ASP A 193 -24.77 -3.26 1.71
C ASP A 193 -23.29 -3.16 2.15
N ASP A 194 -22.48 -4.16 1.83
CA ASP A 194 -21.04 -4.18 2.16
C ASP A 194 -20.17 -4.32 0.90
N MET A 195 -19.95 -3.18 0.25
CA MET A 195 -19.18 -3.08 -0.98
C MET A 195 -17.72 -3.55 -0.82
N ILE A 196 -17.12 -3.35 0.36
CA ILE A 196 -15.74 -3.78 0.64
C ILE A 196 -15.66 -5.30 0.69
N ALA A 197 -16.58 -5.96 1.40
CA ALA A 197 -16.64 -7.42 1.42
C ALA A 197 -16.93 -8.00 0.02
N ALA A 198 -17.82 -7.37 -0.75
CA ALA A 198 -18.10 -7.77 -2.13
C ALA A 198 -16.84 -7.65 -3.01
N TRP A 199 -16.06 -6.57 -2.87
CA TRP A 199 -14.80 -6.38 -3.59
C TRP A 199 -13.78 -7.48 -3.29
N HIS A 200 -13.56 -7.77 -2.01
CA HIS A 200 -12.62 -8.82 -1.60
C HIS A 200 -13.01 -10.19 -2.15
N LYS A 201 -14.31 -10.53 -2.11
CA LYS A 201 -14.82 -11.77 -2.69
C LYS A 201 -14.49 -11.88 -4.18
N ILE A 202 -14.64 -10.78 -4.92
CA ILE A 202 -14.31 -10.75 -6.35
C ILE A 202 -12.81 -11.00 -6.59
N ILE A 203 -11.94 -10.35 -5.80
CA ILE A 203 -10.49 -10.57 -5.88
C ILE A 203 -10.16 -12.04 -5.63
N GLU A 204 -10.73 -12.65 -4.58
CA GLU A 204 -10.50 -14.06 -4.24
C GLU A 204 -10.92 -15.00 -5.38
N GLU A 205 -12.08 -14.75 -6.00
CA GLU A 205 -12.57 -15.54 -7.14
C GLU A 205 -11.67 -15.39 -8.37
N GLU A 206 -11.11 -14.20 -8.62
CA GLU A 206 -10.17 -13.98 -9.71
C GLU A 206 -8.82 -14.65 -9.49
N ILE A 207 -8.26 -14.55 -8.28
CA ILE A 207 -7.04 -15.26 -7.90
C ILE A 207 -7.25 -16.77 -8.02
N ALA A 208 -8.40 -17.28 -7.56
CA ALA A 208 -8.73 -18.71 -7.66
C ALA A 208 -8.84 -19.17 -9.12
N ARG A 209 -9.44 -18.36 -10.00
CA ARG A 209 -9.54 -18.64 -11.44
C ARG A 209 -8.17 -18.57 -12.12
N ALA A 210 -7.35 -17.59 -11.79
CA ALA A 210 -6.00 -17.45 -12.32
C ALA A 210 -5.06 -18.59 -11.85
N SER A 211 -5.39 -19.24 -10.74
CA SER A 211 -4.63 -20.38 -10.20
C SER A 211 -5.03 -21.73 -10.83
N GLN A 212 -6.05 -21.76 -11.71
CA GLN A 212 -6.41 -22.98 -12.43
C GLN A 212 -5.37 -23.28 -13.51
N PRO A 213 -4.99 -24.55 -13.71
CA PRO A 213 -4.04 -24.91 -14.75
C PRO A 213 -4.61 -24.59 -16.14
N ASP A 214 -3.74 -24.14 -17.05
CA ASP A 214 -4.12 -23.91 -18.45
C ASP A 214 -4.68 -25.19 -19.08
N VAL A 215 -5.72 -25.04 -19.91
CA VAL A 215 -6.29 -26.17 -20.65
C VAL A 215 -5.43 -26.43 -21.89
N ASP A 216 -4.84 -27.61 -21.99
CA ASP A 216 -4.17 -28.07 -23.21
C ASP A 216 -5.18 -28.25 -24.35
N ILE A 217 -5.36 -27.21 -25.16
CA ILE A 217 -6.15 -27.30 -26.39
C ILE A 217 -5.32 -28.07 -27.42
N THR A 218 -5.58 -29.37 -27.56
CA THR A 218 -5.06 -30.15 -28.69
C THR A 218 -5.78 -29.70 -29.95
N VAL A 219 -5.19 -28.74 -30.67
CA VAL A 219 -5.69 -28.36 -32.01
C VAL A 219 -5.34 -29.49 -32.97
N PRO A 220 -6.32 -30.18 -33.57
CA PRO A 220 -6.05 -31.22 -34.55
C PRO A 220 -5.37 -30.58 -35.77
N GLN A 221 -4.07 -30.85 -35.91
CA GLN A 221 -3.32 -30.47 -37.10
C GLN A 221 -3.84 -31.31 -38.25
N THR A 222 -4.69 -30.72 -39.10
CA THR A 222 -5.06 -31.36 -40.36
C THR A 222 -3.84 -31.28 -41.27
N VAL A 223 -3.13 -32.39 -41.42
CA VAL A 223 -2.07 -32.52 -42.42
C VAL A 223 -2.75 -32.40 -43.78
N LEU A 224 -2.55 -31.27 -44.45
CA LEU A 224 -2.87 -31.13 -45.87
C LEU A 224 -1.93 -32.09 -46.61
N GLU A 225 -2.41 -33.28 -46.93
CA GLU A 225 -1.70 -34.21 -47.80
C GLU A 225 -1.48 -33.52 -49.15
N GLN A 226 -0.26 -33.03 -49.34
CA GLN A 226 0.22 -32.57 -50.62
C GLN A 226 0.24 -33.80 -51.54
N ARG A 227 -0.72 -33.84 -52.48
CA ARG A 227 -0.93 -34.94 -53.43
C ARG A 227 0.28 -35.12 -54.35
N GLY A 228 1.29 -35.83 -53.88
CA GLY A 228 2.47 -36.24 -54.65
C GLY A 228 2.15 -37.44 -55.53
N GLY A 229 2.26 -37.27 -56.85
CA GLY A 229 2.15 -38.35 -57.83
C GLY A 229 3.30 -39.37 -57.76
N PRO A 230 3.16 -40.54 -58.42
CA PRO A 230 4.00 -41.70 -58.16
C PRO A 230 5.31 -41.64 -58.96
N GLY A 231 6.44 -41.91 -58.29
CA GLY A 231 7.70 -42.20 -58.97
C GLY A 231 8.93 -42.03 -58.07
N GLY A 232 9.52 -43.14 -57.62
CA GLY A 232 10.81 -43.13 -56.93
C GLY A 232 11.27 -44.54 -56.56
N ASP A 233 12.18 -45.09 -57.35
CA ASP A 233 12.84 -46.41 -57.21
C ASP A 233 13.54 -46.59 -55.84
N PRO A 234 13.51 -47.78 -55.23
CA PRO A 234 14.00 -48.03 -53.86
C PRO A 234 15.52 -48.20 -53.70
N ASN A 235 16.36 -47.81 -54.67
CA ASN A 235 17.82 -48.09 -54.63
C ASN A 235 18.76 -46.91 -54.96
N ALA A 236 18.36 -45.68 -54.66
CA ALA A 236 19.28 -44.53 -54.75
C ALA A 236 20.13 -44.36 -53.46
N PRO A 237 21.46 -44.13 -53.56
CA PRO A 237 22.32 -43.87 -52.40
C PRO A 237 21.98 -42.52 -51.73
N PRO A 238 22.21 -42.37 -50.41
CA PRO A 238 21.84 -41.15 -49.68
C PRO A 238 22.71 -39.97 -50.12
N GLY A 239 22.10 -39.02 -50.83
CA GLY A 239 22.67 -37.71 -51.12
C GLY A 239 22.64 -36.79 -49.89
N PRO A 240 23.46 -35.72 -49.87
CA PRO A 240 23.53 -34.79 -48.75
C PRO A 240 22.18 -34.08 -48.58
N GLY A 241 21.60 -34.19 -47.39
CA GLY A 241 20.30 -33.61 -47.06
C GLY A 241 20.29 -32.08 -47.24
N PRO A 242 19.19 -31.51 -47.74
CA PRO A 242 19.04 -30.07 -47.84
C PRO A 242 18.92 -29.46 -46.44
N GLY A 243 19.78 -28.47 -46.18
CA GLY A 243 19.79 -27.70 -44.94
C GLY A 243 18.46 -26.99 -44.69
N SER A 244 18.11 -26.90 -43.41
CA SER A 244 16.98 -26.11 -42.91
C SER A 244 17.05 -24.67 -43.42
N PRO A 245 15.94 -24.09 -43.92
CA PRO A 245 15.86 -22.66 -44.17
C PRO A 245 15.95 -21.89 -42.84
N PRO A 246 16.64 -20.73 -42.78
CA PRO A 246 16.62 -19.89 -41.60
C PRO A 246 15.22 -19.28 -41.44
N GLY A 247 14.58 -19.54 -40.30
CA GLY A 247 13.32 -18.90 -39.94
C GLY A 247 13.54 -17.40 -39.67
N PRO A 248 12.57 -16.53 -40.01
CA PRO A 248 12.62 -15.12 -39.65
C PRO A 248 12.32 -14.98 -38.16
N GLY A 249 13.31 -14.52 -37.38
CA GLY A 249 13.09 -14.09 -36.00
C GLY A 249 12.31 -12.77 -35.95
N PRO A 250 11.30 -12.62 -35.07
CA PRO A 250 10.72 -11.32 -34.75
C PRO A 250 11.69 -10.53 -33.86
N GLY A 251 11.96 -9.29 -34.29
CA GLY A 251 13.06 -8.46 -33.81
C GLY A 251 12.90 -7.87 -32.41
N ALA A 252 14.04 -7.70 -31.77
CA ALA A 252 14.22 -6.76 -30.67
C ALA A 252 14.03 -5.31 -31.17
N PRO A 253 13.46 -4.41 -30.35
CA PRO A 253 13.33 -3.00 -30.70
C PRO A 253 14.71 -2.32 -30.83
N PRO A 254 14.85 -1.29 -31.68
CA PRO A 254 16.15 -0.69 -31.99
C PRO A 254 16.68 0.10 -30.81
N GLY A 255 17.88 -0.25 -30.33
CA GLY A 255 18.65 0.60 -29.43
C GLY A 255 19.12 1.88 -30.14
N PRO A 256 19.31 3.00 -29.43
CA PRO A 256 19.74 4.25 -30.02
C PRO A 256 21.20 4.13 -30.50
N GLY A 257 21.39 4.21 -31.81
CA GLY A 257 22.70 4.27 -32.45
C GLY A 257 23.46 5.54 -32.07
N GLY A 258 24.78 5.40 -32.00
CA GLY A 258 25.69 6.40 -31.47
C GLY A 258 25.89 7.64 -32.33
N ASN A 259 26.33 8.71 -31.65
CA ASN A 259 26.90 9.90 -32.26
C ASN A 259 28.25 9.60 -32.93
N PRO A 260 28.53 10.18 -34.11
CA PRO A 260 29.88 10.47 -34.56
C PRO A 260 30.28 11.95 -34.29
N PRO A 261 31.58 12.27 -34.36
CA PRO A 261 32.23 13.35 -33.61
C PRO A 261 32.21 14.71 -34.31
N GLY A 262 32.39 15.79 -33.52
CA GLY A 262 32.17 17.17 -33.91
C GLY A 262 33.22 17.87 -34.81
N GLY A 263 32.87 19.11 -35.18
CA GLY A 263 33.72 20.12 -35.84
C GLY A 263 32.90 21.35 -36.29
N PRO A 264 33.49 22.56 -36.44
CA PRO A 264 32.97 23.79 -35.79
C PRO A 264 32.43 24.92 -36.72
N GLY A 265 31.44 25.68 -36.20
CA GLY A 265 31.10 27.12 -36.44
C GLY A 265 30.74 27.58 -37.88
N PRO A 266 30.36 28.86 -38.13
CA PRO A 266 29.97 30.01 -37.29
C PRO A 266 28.46 30.41 -37.52
N GLY A 267 27.72 31.06 -36.62
CA GLY A 267 27.82 32.48 -36.27
C GLY A 267 26.58 33.29 -36.74
N VAL A 268 25.67 33.61 -35.79
CA VAL A 268 24.84 34.84 -35.59
C VAL A 268 23.93 35.40 -36.72
N PRO A 269 23.01 36.36 -36.47
CA PRO A 269 21.94 36.49 -35.45
C PRO A 269 20.54 36.74 -36.10
N LEU A 270 19.46 36.56 -35.32
CA LEU A 270 18.45 37.56 -34.92
C LEU A 270 17.28 36.87 -34.23
#